data_AF-A0A969FMD9-F1
#
_entry.id   AF-A0A969FMD9-F1
#
_cell.length_a   1.000
_cell.length_b   1.000
_cell.length_c   1.000
_cell.angle_alpha   90.00
_cell.angle_beta   90.00
_cell.angle_gamma   90.00
#
_symmetry.space_group_name_H-M   'P 1'
#
loop_
_entity.id
_entity.type
_entity.pdbx_description
1 polymer ?
#
loop_
_entity_poly.entity_id
_entity_poly.type
_entity_poly.pdbx_seq_one_letter_code
_entity_poly.pdbx_strand_id
1 'polypeptide(L)'
;EASVHVRDRVQQGRDRASVRFRGEPVRCNAEMKSTHLRRWCQLDASSQAMLEAAIRKLGLSARATDRILKVSRTIADLAGSDRIEATHVAEAIQYRTIDRMQ
;
A
#
# COMPACT_ATOMS: atom_id res chain seq x y z
N GLU A 1 0.41 -13.29 18.75
CA GLU A 1 -0.96 -13.10 18.23
C GLU A 1 -1.53 -14.47 17.88
N ALA A 2 -2.81 -14.74 18.16
CA ALA A 2 -3.43 -16.02 17.78
C ALA A 2 -3.91 -15.97 16.31
N SER A 3 -3.79 -17.09 15.58
CA SER A 3 -4.07 -17.16 14.13
C SER A 3 -5.47 -16.71 13.72
N VAL A 4 -6.46 -16.83 14.63
CA VAL A 4 -7.83 -16.36 14.40
C VAL A 4 -7.89 -14.84 14.24
N HIS A 5 -7.16 -14.07 15.06
CA HIS A 5 -7.13 -12.62 14.98
C HIS A 5 -6.45 -12.13 13.71
N VAL A 6 -5.39 -12.83 13.28
CA VAL A 6 -4.72 -12.55 12.00
C VAL A 6 -5.67 -12.77 10.84
N ARG A 7 -6.39 -13.90 10.82
CA ARG A 7 -7.37 -14.21 9.78
C ARG A 7 -8.44 -13.13 9.68
N ASP A 8 -8.98 -12.70 10.81
CA ASP A 8 -10.06 -11.73 10.84
C ASP A 8 -9.59 -10.35 10.31
N ARG A 9 -8.39 -9.90 10.69
CA ARG A 9 -7.78 -8.68 10.13
C ARG A 9 -7.56 -8.78 8.62
N VAL A 10 -7.06 -9.92 8.15
CA VAL A 10 -6.86 -10.17 6.72
C VAL A 10 -8.18 -10.14 5.96
N GLN A 11 -9.25 -10.74 6.52
CA GLN A 11 -10.56 -10.73 5.90
C GLN A 11 -11.12 -9.30 5.80
N GLN A 12 -11.04 -8.53 6.87
CA GLN A 12 -11.45 -7.12 6.88
C GLN A 12 -10.72 -6.30 5.82
N GLY A 13 -9.40 -6.48 5.69
CA GLY A 13 -8.61 -5.82 4.64
C GLY A 13 -9.07 -6.19 3.23
N ARG A 14 -9.40 -7.46 2.99
CA ARG A 14 -9.94 -7.93 1.69
C ARG A 14 -11.33 -7.39 1.39
N ASP A 15 -12.18 -7.29 2.39
CA ASP A 15 -13.54 -6.76 2.24
C ASP A 15 -13.49 -5.28 1.86
N ARG A 16 -12.59 -4.51 2.49
CA ARG A 16 -12.33 -3.10 2.15
C ARG A 16 -11.87 -2.93 0.70
N ALA A 17 -10.94 -3.77 0.24
CA ALA A 17 -10.50 -3.76 -1.15
C ALA A 17 -11.64 -4.15 -2.12
N SER A 18 -12.43 -5.17 -1.79
CA SER A 18 -13.58 -5.62 -2.59
C SER A 18 -14.65 -4.52 -2.75
N VAL A 19 -14.95 -3.80 -1.67
CA VAL A 19 -15.87 -2.66 -1.70
C VAL A 19 -15.33 -1.54 -2.59
N ARG A 20 -14.05 -1.19 -2.43
CA ARG A 20 -13.37 -0.13 -3.21
C ARG A 20 -13.41 -0.40 -4.71
N PHE A 21 -13.20 -1.64 -5.12
CA PHE A 21 -13.09 -2.01 -6.54
C PHE A 21 -14.41 -2.51 -7.14
N ARG A 22 -15.54 -2.30 -6.48
CA ARG A 22 -16.85 -2.65 -7.04
C ARG A 22 -17.06 -1.87 -8.35
N GLY A 23 -17.28 -2.61 -9.45
CA GLY A 23 -17.47 -2.04 -10.79
C GLY A 23 -16.18 -1.71 -11.53
N GLU A 24 -15.02 -2.08 -10.98
CA GLU A 24 -13.71 -1.86 -11.59
C GLU A 24 -13.13 -3.19 -12.12
N PRO A 25 -12.22 -3.16 -13.11
CA PRO A 25 -11.65 -4.38 -13.70
C PRO A 25 -10.57 -5.03 -12.82
N VAL A 26 -10.35 -4.54 -11.60
CA VAL A 26 -9.33 -5.03 -10.66
C VAL A 26 -10.01 -5.64 -9.44
N ARG A 27 -9.41 -6.70 -8.89
CA ARG A 27 -9.99 -7.45 -7.76
C ARG A 27 -9.25 -7.21 -6.44
N CYS A 28 -8.01 -6.73 -6.51
CA CYS A 28 -7.19 -6.52 -5.33
C CYS A 28 -6.18 -5.38 -5.52
N ASN A 29 -5.56 -4.94 -4.41
CA ASN A 29 -4.59 -3.85 -4.41
C ASN A 29 -3.39 -4.13 -5.33
N ALA A 30 -2.96 -5.39 -5.45
CA ALA A 30 -1.83 -5.77 -6.31
C ALA A 30 -2.10 -5.52 -7.80
N GLU A 31 -3.36 -5.63 -8.24
CA GLU A 31 -3.78 -5.47 -9.64
C GLU A 31 -3.98 -4.01 -10.06
N MET A 32 -3.89 -3.05 -9.12
CA MET A 32 -4.06 -1.63 -9.41
C MET A 32 -3.14 -1.17 -10.56
N LYS A 33 -3.67 -0.36 -11.47
CA LYS A 33 -2.94 0.31 -12.55
C LYS A 33 -2.66 1.75 -12.13
N SER A 34 -1.83 2.49 -12.87
CA SER A 34 -1.47 3.86 -12.50
C SER A 34 -2.68 4.80 -12.34
N THR A 35 -3.78 4.57 -13.08
CA THR A 35 -5.06 5.27 -12.91
C THR A 35 -5.69 5.00 -11.54
N HIS A 36 -5.71 3.74 -11.11
CA HIS A 36 -6.20 3.29 -9.81
C HIS A 36 -5.36 3.84 -8.65
N LEU A 37 -4.03 3.88 -8.82
CA LEU A 37 -3.12 4.43 -7.80
C LEU A 37 -3.40 5.91 -7.54
N ARG A 38 -3.59 6.72 -8.59
CA ARG A 38 -3.96 8.14 -8.42
C ARG A 38 -5.29 8.34 -7.71
N ARG A 39 -6.23 7.39 -7.86
CA ARG A 39 -7.56 7.47 -7.26
C ARG A 39 -7.59 7.03 -5.79
N TRP A 40 -6.94 5.92 -5.46
CA TRP A 40 -7.08 5.28 -4.14
C TRP A 40 -5.82 5.24 -3.29
N CYS A 41 -4.68 5.67 -3.85
CA CYS A 41 -3.41 5.79 -3.14
C CYS A 41 -2.97 7.25 -3.00
N GLN A 42 -3.93 8.16 -2.77
CA GLN A 42 -3.63 9.56 -2.49
C GLN A 42 -2.85 9.67 -1.18
N LEU A 43 -1.77 10.44 -1.22
CA LEU A 43 -0.90 10.71 -0.09
C LEU A 43 -1.10 12.15 0.37
N ASP A 44 -1.02 12.36 1.68
CA ASP A 44 -0.86 13.69 2.22
C ASP A 44 0.58 14.20 1.97
N ALA A 45 0.82 15.49 2.24
CA ALA A 45 2.12 16.11 2.01
C ALA A 45 3.26 15.37 2.75
N SER A 46 2.99 14.89 3.98
CA SER A 46 3.99 14.19 4.79
C SER A 46 4.40 12.83 4.18
N SER A 47 3.42 12.03 3.79
CA SER A 47 3.66 10.72 3.16
C SER A 47 4.29 10.85 1.78
N GLN A 48 3.87 11.87 1.01
CA GLN A 48 4.45 12.16 -0.30
C GLN A 48 5.94 12.54 -0.19
N ALA A 49 6.29 13.45 0.72
CA ALA A 49 7.67 13.86 0.93
C ALA A 49 8.57 12.69 1.37
N MET A 50 8.05 11.81 2.22
CA MET A 50 8.74 10.59 2.65
C MET A 50 9.00 9.65 1.48
N LEU A 51 7.98 9.39 0.65
CA LEU A 51 8.11 8.51 -0.51
C LEU A 51 9.13 9.07 -1.50
N GLU A 52 9.08 10.37 -1.79
CA GLU A 52 10.03 11.03 -2.69
C GLU A 52 11.48 10.95 -2.17
N ALA A 53 11.69 11.16 -0.88
CA ALA A 53 13.00 11.00 -0.26
C ALA A 53 13.52 9.56 -0.41
N ALA A 54 12.66 8.56 -0.21
CA ALA A 54 13.01 7.17 -0.39
C ALA A 54 13.33 6.82 -1.86
N ILE A 55 12.56 7.34 -2.82
CA ILE A 55 12.81 7.16 -4.25
C ILE A 55 14.21 7.67 -4.63
N ARG A 56 14.53 8.90 -4.20
CA ARG A 56 15.85 9.51 -4.46
C ARG A 56 16.97 8.73 -3.79
N LYS A 57 16.82 8.38 -2.51
CA LYS A 57 17.86 7.68 -1.73
C LYS A 57 18.13 6.27 -2.23
N LEU A 58 17.09 5.53 -2.64
CA LEU A 58 17.18 4.12 -2.99
C LEU A 58 17.25 3.87 -4.51
N GLY A 59 17.17 4.93 -5.33
CA GLY A 59 17.18 4.84 -6.79
C GLY A 59 16.00 4.04 -7.35
N LEU A 60 14.79 4.25 -6.80
CA LEU A 60 13.63 3.44 -7.17
C LEU A 60 13.07 3.83 -8.54
N SER A 61 12.77 2.82 -9.36
CA SER A 61 12.04 3.01 -10.61
C SER A 61 10.56 3.32 -10.35
N ALA A 62 9.87 3.90 -11.33
CA ALA A 62 8.43 4.14 -11.26
C ALA A 62 7.64 2.87 -10.89
N ARG A 63 8.03 1.70 -11.41
CA ARG A 63 7.41 0.40 -11.07
C ARG A 63 7.63 0.02 -9.61
N ALA A 64 8.79 0.34 -9.05
CA ALA A 64 9.05 0.10 -7.63
C ALA A 64 8.23 1.04 -6.74
N THR A 65 8.09 2.31 -7.13
CA THR A 65 7.21 3.29 -6.48
C THR A 65 5.75 2.83 -6.50
N ASP A 66 5.24 2.39 -7.66
CA ASP A 66 3.88 1.84 -7.78
C ASP A 66 3.68 0.64 -6.85
N ARG A 67 4.68 -0.23 -6.70
CA ARG A 67 4.61 -1.35 -5.75
C ARG A 67 4.54 -0.85 -4.30
N ILE A 68 5.32 0.17 -3.94
CA ILE A 68 5.27 0.76 -2.58
C ILE A 68 3.87 1.31 -2.31
N LEU A 69 3.26 2.03 -3.24
CA LEU A 69 1.89 2.55 -3.08
C LEU A 69 0.87 1.42 -2.87
N LYS A 70 0.95 0.35 -3.67
CA LYS A 70 0.07 -0.82 -3.54
C LYS A 70 0.22 -1.50 -2.17
N VAL A 71 1.46 -1.67 -1.71
CA VAL A 71 1.75 -2.27 -0.39
C VAL A 71 1.26 -1.36 0.73
N SER A 72 1.53 -0.06 0.64
CA SER A 72 1.04 0.94 1.61
C SER A 72 -0.49 0.89 1.74
N ARG A 73 -1.20 0.76 0.61
CA ARG A 73 -2.66 0.60 0.62
C ARG A 73 -3.11 -0.68 1.31
N THR A 74 -2.44 -1.79 1.05
CA THR A 74 -2.73 -3.07 1.74
C THR A 74 -2.49 -2.96 3.25
N ILE A 75 -1.40 -2.33 3.69
CA ILE A 75 -1.12 -2.13 5.12
C ILE A 75 -2.22 -1.28 5.76
N ALA A 76 -2.61 -0.17 5.12
CA ALA A 76 -3.72 0.65 5.58
C ALA A 76 -5.05 -0.12 5.66
N ASP A 77 -5.32 -1.00 4.69
CA ASP A 77 -6.52 -1.85 4.71
C ASP A 77 -6.51 -2.83 5.88
N LEU A 78 -5.35 -3.44 6.18
CA LEU A 78 -5.17 -4.33 7.33
C LEU A 78 -5.23 -3.59 8.67
N ALA A 79 -4.93 -2.29 8.68
CA ALA A 79 -5.06 -1.41 9.83
C ALA A 79 -6.47 -0.81 9.96
N GLY A 80 -7.37 -1.05 9.00
CA GLY A 80 -8.70 -0.44 8.96
C GLY A 80 -8.71 1.05 8.64
N SER A 81 -7.58 1.63 8.19
CA SER A 81 -7.49 3.06 7.85
C SER A 81 -8.01 3.34 6.43
N ASP A 82 -8.82 4.38 6.28
CA ASP A 82 -9.36 4.80 4.98
C ASP A 82 -8.28 5.49 4.12
N ARG A 83 -7.32 6.15 4.75
CA ARG A 83 -6.25 6.90 4.10
C ARG A 83 -4.94 6.12 4.18
N ILE A 84 -4.02 6.39 3.24
CA ILE A 84 -2.63 6.00 3.49
C ILE A 84 -2.06 7.09 4.39
N GLU A 85 -1.36 6.65 5.44
CA GLU A 85 -0.70 7.52 6.40
C GLU A 85 0.81 7.26 6.28
N ALA A 86 1.62 8.18 6.82
CA ALA A 86 3.07 8.10 6.71
C ALA A 86 3.62 6.80 7.29
N THR A 87 3.00 6.26 8.34
CA THR A 87 3.34 4.95 8.94
C THR A 87 3.21 3.81 7.95
N HIS A 88 2.12 3.75 7.19
CA HIS A 88 1.88 2.72 6.16
C HIS A 88 2.92 2.81 5.02
N VAL A 89 3.30 4.03 4.62
CA VAL A 89 4.33 4.25 3.60
C VAL A 89 5.72 3.85 4.11
N ALA A 90 6.05 4.25 5.35
CA ALA A 90 7.31 3.90 5.99
C ALA A 90 7.50 2.38 6.07
N GLU A 91 6.45 1.66 6.48
CA GLU A 91 6.47 0.20 6.57
C GLU A 91 6.63 -0.45 5.18
N ALA A 92 5.91 0.04 4.16
CA ALA A 92 6.06 -0.45 2.79
C ALA A 92 7.48 -0.24 2.21
N ILE A 93 8.12 0.89 2.51
CA ILE A 93 9.51 1.18 2.13
C ILE A 93 10.47 0.21 2.84
N GLN A 94 10.24 -0.07 4.12
CA GLN A 94 11.05 -1.01 4.89
C GLN A 94 11.00 -2.41 4.28
N TYR A 95 9.81 -2.93 3.99
CA TYR A 95 9.68 -4.24 3.31
C TYR A 95 10.42 -4.28 1.98
N ARG A 96 10.37 -3.20 1.18
CA ARG A 96 11.10 -3.13 -0.08
C ARG A 96 12.63 -3.10 0.11
N THR A 97 13.10 -2.51 1.20
CA THR A 97 14.53 -2.47 1.50
C THR A 97 15.02 -3.86 1.88
N ILE A 98 14.26 -4.58 2.71
CA ILE A 98 14.56 -5.96 3.11
C ILE A 98 14.57 -6.90 1.89
N ASP A 99 13.55 -6.82 1.03
CA ASP A 99 13.43 -7.61 -0.22
C ASP A 99 14.60 -7.42 -1.19
N ARG A 100 15.34 -6.31 -1.11
CA ARG A 100 16.54 -6.05 -1.93
C ARG A 100 17.84 -6.53 -1.32
N MET A 101 17.85 -6.86 -0.03
CA MET A 101 19.03 -7.36 0.67
C MET A 101 19.11 -8.89 0.67
N GLN A 102 18.05 -9.55 0.22
CA GLN A 102 17.98 -10.99 -0.07
C GLN A 102 18.30 -11.26 -1.54
#